data_AF-A0A6D0IEL7-F1
#
_entry.id   AF-A0A6D0IEL7-F1
#
_cell.length_a   1.000
_cell.length_b   1.000
_cell.length_c   1.000
_cell.angle_alpha   90.00
_cell.angle_beta   90.00
_cell.angle_gamma   90.00
#
_symmetry.space_group_name_H-M   'P 1'
#
loop_
_entity.id
_entity.type
_entity.pdbx_description
1 polymer ?
#
loop_
_entity_poly.entity_id
_entity_poly.type
_entity_poly.pdbx_seq_one_letter_code
_entity_poly.pdbx_strand_id
1 'polypeptide(L)'
;MTTITRESAEIKSFITGFLSDPAHDNQSSNSLFADVFRIALASLEAEPVAWTDDEELRDVEQIGLGYLLPCPPDKYADPRRVIPLYRVPPAPIVQAQGIEIAINELVSLSPQLDKRAVETLSMAVAHLRKLVKKQLQVKE
;
A
#
# COMPACT_ATOMS: atom_id res chain seq x y z
N MET A 1 2.15 -10.95 17.48
CA MET A 1 2.64 -11.03 16.08
C MET A 1 1.40 -11.10 15.20
N THR A 2 0.98 -9.96 14.64
CA THR A 2 -0.30 -9.78 13.93
C THR A 2 -0.16 -10.17 12.46
N THR A 3 -1.21 -10.76 11.89
CA THR A 3 -1.28 -11.32 10.52
C THR A 3 -0.86 -10.35 9.40
N ILE A 4 -0.87 -9.04 9.66
CA ILE A 4 -0.48 -7.95 8.74
C ILE A 4 0.98 -8.08 8.27
N THR A 5 1.90 -8.52 9.12
CA THR A 5 3.32 -8.65 8.72
C THR A 5 3.57 -9.83 7.77
N ARG A 6 2.78 -10.90 7.86
CA ARG A 6 2.93 -12.06 6.97
C ARG A 6 2.43 -11.76 5.56
N GLU A 7 1.24 -11.17 5.44
CA GLU A 7 0.68 -10.77 4.14
C GLU A 7 1.62 -9.77 3.43
N SER A 8 2.17 -8.80 4.18
CA SER A 8 3.15 -7.83 3.65
C SER A 8 4.46 -8.50 3.17
N ALA A 9 4.99 -9.46 3.93
CA ALA A 9 6.20 -10.21 3.54
C ALA A 9 5.98 -11.08 2.29
N GLU A 10 4.81 -11.72 2.17
CA GLU A 10 4.43 -12.51 1.00
C GLU A 10 4.30 -11.63 -0.25
N ILE A 11 3.66 -10.46 -0.14
CA ILE A 11 3.55 -9.48 -1.24
C ILE A 11 4.93 -8.96 -1.63
N LYS A 12 5.78 -8.60 -0.66
CA LYS A 12 7.15 -8.15 -0.91
C LYS A 12 7.95 -9.20 -1.66
N SER A 13 7.89 -10.46 -1.21
CA SER A 13 8.57 -11.58 -1.86
C SER A 13 8.13 -11.76 -3.33
N PHE A 14 6.82 -11.70 -3.58
CA PHE A 14 6.27 -11.77 -4.93
C PHE A 14 6.78 -10.62 -5.82
N ILE A 15 6.70 -9.38 -5.35
CA ILE A 15 7.14 -8.19 -6.10
C ILE A 15 8.63 -8.28 -6.43
N THR A 16 9.46 -8.61 -5.45
CA THR A 16 10.91 -8.75 -5.65
C THR A 16 11.22 -9.86 -6.65
N GLY A 17 10.53 -11.01 -6.56
CA GLY A 17 10.68 -12.09 -7.53
C GLY A 17 10.32 -11.67 -8.95
N PHE A 18 9.19 -10.96 -9.12
CA PHE A 18 8.76 -10.44 -10.42
C PHE A 18 9.78 -9.44 -11.01
N LEU A 19 10.26 -8.49 -10.21
CA LEU A 19 11.21 -7.46 -10.66
C LEU A 19 12.61 -8.02 -10.94
N SER A 20 12.97 -9.17 -10.37
CA SER A 20 14.29 -9.78 -10.52
C SER A 20 14.36 -10.85 -11.62
N ASP A 21 13.22 -11.22 -12.23
CA ASP A 21 13.18 -12.26 -13.26
C ASP A 21 13.66 -11.71 -14.63
N PRO A 22 14.77 -12.24 -15.18
CA PRO A 22 15.29 -11.81 -16.49
C PRO A 22 14.30 -12.01 -17.64
N ALA A 23 13.32 -12.91 -17.50
CA ALA A 23 12.26 -13.10 -18.49
C ALA A 23 11.33 -11.88 -18.60
N HIS A 24 11.34 -10.98 -17.62
CA HIS A 24 10.55 -9.75 -17.58
C HIS A 24 11.38 -8.49 -17.93
N ASP A 25 12.71 -8.59 -17.89
CA ASP A 25 13.64 -7.48 -18.15
C ASP A 25 13.73 -7.09 -19.64
N ASN A 26 13.37 -8.00 -20.55
CA ASN A 26 13.61 -7.83 -21.99
C ASN A 26 12.53 -7.02 -22.73
N GLN A 27 11.41 -6.67 -22.08
CA GLN A 27 10.29 -5.96 -22.71
C GLN A 27 9.82 -4.71 -21.94
N SER A 28 10.39 -4.38 -20.77
CA SER A 28 9.57 -3.70 -19.76
C SER A 28 10.32 -2.95 -18.63
N SER A 29 11.57 -2.52 -18.75
CA SER A 29 12.17 -1.67 -17.69
C SER A 29 11.37 -0.37 -17.43
N ASN A 30 10.49 0.01 -18.37
CA ASN A 30 9.50 1.10 -18.30
C ASN A 30 8.06 0.65 -18.62
N SER A 31 7.68 -0.60 -18.36
CA SER A 31 6.24 -0.94 -18.47
C SER A 31 5.49 -0.47 -17.24
N LEU A 32 4.22 -0.16 -17.45
CA LEU A 32 3.28 0.22 -16.40
C LEU A 32 3.28 -0.78 -15.23
N PHE A 33 3.41 -2.09 -15.50
CA PHE A 33 3.43 -3.11 -14.45
C PHE A 33 4.70 -3.02 -13.60
N ALA A 34 5.86 -2.84 -14.22
CA ALA A 34 7.13 -2.67 -13.49
C ALA A 34 7.13 -1.38 -12.66
N ASP A 35 6.57 -0.29 -13.19
CA ASP A 35 6.40 0.98 -12.46
C ASP A 35 5.51 0.82 -11.23
N VAL A 36 4.34 0.18 -11.39
CA VAL A 36 3.41 -0.08 -10.28
C VAL A 36 4.07 -0.94 -9.21
N PHE A 37 4.80 -1.98 -9.59
CA PHE A 37 5.51 -2.83 -8.64
C PHE A 37 6.65 -2.11 -7.92
N ARG A 38 7.38 -1.23 -8.59
CA ARG A 38 8.38 -0.36 -7.94
C ARG A 38 7.75 0.57 -6.92
N ILE A 39 6.62 1.21 -7.25
CA ILE A 39 5.88 2.07 -6.33
C ILE A 39 5.37 1.26 -5.12
N ALA A 40 4.82 0.07 -5.37
CA ALA A 40 4.35 -0.82 -4.31
C ALA A 40 5.50 -1.25 -3.39
N LEU A 41 6.66 -1.64 -3.95
CA LEU A 41 7.84 -2.02 -3.17
C LEU A 41 8.36 -0.84 -2.33
N ALA A 42 8.51 0.34 -2.93
CA ALA A 42 8.94 1.54 -2.22
C ALA A 42 7.97 1.89 -1.08
N SER A 43 6.67 1.61 -1.24
CA SER A 43 5.66 1.84 -0.21
C SER A 43 5.72 0.81 0.92
N LEU A 44 6.07 -0.45 0.61
CA LEU A 44 6.24 -1.52 1.60
C LEU A 44 7.54 -1.36 2.42
N GLU A 45 8.55 -0.69 1.85
CA GLU A 45 9.86 -0.45 2.46
C GLU A 45 10.01 0.96 3.05
N ALA A 46 8.97 1.80 2.95
CA ALA A 46 9.02 3.16 3.47
C ALA A 46 9.15 3.14 5.00
N GLU A 47 10.23 3.72 5.50
CA GLU A 47 10.46 3.92 6.93
C GLU A 47 10.21 5.39 7.30
N PRO A 48 9.52 5.66 8.43
CA PRO A 48 9.31 7.02 8.90
C PRO A 48 10.63 7.70 9.29
N VAL A 49 10.73 8.99 9.01
CA VAL A 49 11.91 9.81 9.33
C VAL A 49 11.72 10.66 10.59
N ALA A 50 10.46 10.90 10.95
CA ALA A 50 10.03 11.62 12.14
C ALA A 50 8.62 11.11 12.51
N TRP A 51 8.11 11.56 13.64
CA TRP A 51 6.71 11.39 13.99
C TRP A 51 6.16 12.66 14.64
N THR A 52 4.84 12.76 14.72
CA THR A 52 4.10 13.83 15.41
C THR A 52 2.79 13.26 15.97
N ASP A 53 1.95 14.08 16.58
CA ASP A 53 0.62 13.67 17.04
C ASP A 53 -0.42 14.81 16.96
N ASP A 54 -1.69 14.48 17.22
CA ASP A 54 -2.80 15.42 17.13
C ASP A 54 -2.70 16.61 18.12
N GLU A 55 -1.99 16.46 19.25
CA GLU A 55 -1.81 17.56 20.19
C GLU A 55 -0.75 18.54 19.68
N GLU A 56 0.37 18.03 19.18
CA GLU A 56 1.44 18.85 18.58
C GLU A 56 0.99 19.54 17.29
N LEU A 57 -0.01 19.00 16.60
CA LEU A 57 -0.59 19.59 15.39
C LEU A 57 -1.78 20.53 15.65
N ARG A 58 -2.28 20.63 16.88
CA ARG A 58 -3.53 21.36 17.22
C ARG A 58 -3.55 22.80 16.76
N ASP A 59 -2.42 23.49 16.91
CA ASP A 59 -2.32 24.94 16.67
C ASP A 59 -1.68 25.25 15.31
N VAL A 60 -1.36 24.25 14.48
CA VAL A 60 -0.70 24.44 13.17
C VAL A 60 -1.52 25.36 12.26
N GLU A 61 -2.85 25.22 12.23
CA GLU A 61 -3.72 26.06 11.40
C GLU A 61 -3.77 27.52 11.90
N GLN A 62 -3.67 27.72 13.21
CA GLN A 62 -3.81 29.04 13.82
C GLN A 62 -2.50 29.84 13.83
N ILE A 63 -1.38 29.19 14.18
CA ILE A 63 -0.09 29.86 14.40
C ILE A 63 1.05 29.30 13.54
N GLY A 64 0.80 28.25 12.75
CA GLY A 64 1.82 27.65 11.87
C GLY A 64 2.89 26.85 12.61
N LEU A 65 2.65 26.46 13.87
CA LEU A 65 3.60 25.74 14.71
C LEU A 65 3.16 24.30 14.93
N GLY A 66 4.04 23.35 14.68
CA GLY A 66 3.89 21.95 15.09
C GLY A 66 5.26 21.28 15.23
N TYR A 67 5.36 20.30 16.14
CA TYR A 67 6.63 19.65 16.46
C TYR A 67 6.83 18.35 15.68
N LEU A 68 8.04 18.21 15.14
CA LEU A 68 8.56 16.98 14.55
C LEU A 68 9.44 16.29 15.58
N LEU A 69 9.06 15.08 15.99
CA LEU A 69 9.78 14.29 16.97
C LEU A 69 10.66 13.21 16.31
N PRO A 70 11.80 12.84 16.94
CA PRO A 70 12.69 11.82 16.41
C PRO A 70 12.02 10.45 16.31
N CYS A 71 12.27 9.74 15.20
CA CYS A 71 11.84 8.35 15.01
C CYS A 71 12.99 7.37 15.35
N PRO A 72 12.74 6.22 16.01
CA PRO A 72 11.45 5.74 16.52
C PRO A 72 10.95 6.54 17.74
N PRO A 73 9.62 6.56 17.99
CA PRO A 73 9.06 7.12 19.22
C PRO A 73 9.70 6.50 20.46
N ASP A 74 9.86 7.30 21.51
CA ASP A 74 10.37 6.78 22.79
C ASP A 74 9.34 5.87 23.49
N LYS A 75 9.77 5.22 24.57
CA LYS A 75 8.94 4.26 25.32
C LYS A 75 7.73 4.88 26.04
N TYR A 76 7.64 6.20 26.13
CA TYR A 76 6.56 6.94 26.77
C TYR A 76 5.54 7.47 25.75
N ALA A 77 5.87 7.45 24.45
CA ALA A 77 4.91 7.79 23.40
C ALA A 77 3.74 6.79 23.41
N ASP A 78 2.50 7.31 23.43
CA ASP A 78 1.31 6.47 23.23
C ASP A 78 1.27 6.03 21.77
N PRO A 79 1.39 4.72 21.46
CA PRO A 79 1.39 4.23 20.08
C PRO A 79 0.11 4.59 19.29
N ARG A 80 -0.99 4.91 19.99
CA ARG A 80 -2.25 5.31 19.34
C ARG A 80 -2.22 6.74 18.80
N ARG A 81 -1.30 7.56 19.30
CA ARG A 81 -1.16 8.98 18.93
C ARG A 81 -0.07 9.21 17.89
N VAL A 82 0.78 8.21 17.65
CA VAL A 82 1.92 8.34 16.73
C VAL A 82 1.42 8.49 15.29
N ILE A 83 1.64 9.66 14.71
CA ILE A 83 1.50 9.94 13.29
C ILE A 83 2.89 9.87 12.64
N PRO A 84 3.21 8.81 11.88
CA PRO A 84 4.50 8.67 11.24
C PRO A 84 4.64 9.63 10.04
N LEU A 85 5.78 10.29 9.93
CA LEU A 85 6.10 11.23 8.87
C LEU A 85 7.21 10.66 7.98
N TYR A 86 7.02 10.70 6.68
CA TYR A 86 7.89 10.08 5.68
C TYR A 86 8.46 11.14 4.73
N ARG A 87 9.68 10.93 4.22
CA ARG A 87 10.23 11.77 3.13
C ARG A 87 9.40 11.68 1.85
N VAL A 88 8.97 10.46 1.56
CA VAL A 88 8.03 10.14 0.49
C VAL A 88 6.93 9.34 1.16
N PRO A 89 5.68 9.83 1.20
CA PRO A 89 4.58 9.08 1.79
C PRO A 89 4.48 7.71 1.13
N PRO A 90 4.33 6.61 1.90
CA PRO A 90 3.97 5.33 1.31
C PRO A 90 2.69 5.55 0.49
N ALA A 91 2.60 4.88 -0.67
CA ALA A 91 1.40 4.97 -1.50
C ALA A 91 0.18 4.71 -0.60
N PRO A 92 -0.87 5.54 -0.71
CA PRO A 92 -2.04 5.40 0.14
C PRO A 92 -2.48 3.95 0.16
N ILE A 93 -2.63 3.38 1.36
CA ILE A 93 -3.27 2.08 1.51
C ILE A 93 -4.62 2.25 0.83
N VAL A 94 -4.78 1.59 -0.32
CA VAL A 94 -5.94 1.79 -1.20
C VAL A 94 -7.17 1.57 -0.34
N GLN A 95 -7.88 2.66 -0.03
CA GLN A 95 -9.12 2.60 0.73
C GLN A 95 -10.10 1.72 -0.07
N ALA A 96 -11.05 1.08 0.59
CA ALA A 96 -12.02 0.18 -0.06
C ALA A 96 -12.54 0.71 -1.41
N GLN A 97 -12.79 2.02 -1.49
CA GLN A 97 -13.14 2.76 -2.72
C GLN A 97 -12.18 2.53 -3.89
N GLY A 98 -10.87 2.65 -3.68
CA GLY A 98 -9.88 2.47 -4.75
C GLY A 98 -9.74 1.02 -5.19
N ILE A 99 -10.00 0.05 -4.30
CA ILE A 99 -10.03 -1.37 -4.66
C ILE A 99 -11.28 -1.66 -5.50
N GLU A 100 -12.43 -1.06 -5.18
CA GLU A 100 -13.64 -1.17 -6.01
C GLU A 100 -13.43 -0.59 -7.41
N ILE A 101 -12.75 0.55 -7.53
CA ILE A 101 -12.39 1.13 -8.83
C ILE A 101 -11.51 0.16 -9.62
N ALA A 102 -10.46 -0.39 -9.00
CA ALA A 102 -9.58 -1.37 -9.65
C ALA A 102 -10.34 -2.64 -10.07
N ILE A 103 -11.27 -3.14 -9.24
CA ILE A 103 -12.13 -4.28 -9.60
C ILE A 103 -12.96 -3.96 -10.84
N ASN A 104 -13.57 -2.78 -10.90
CA ASN A 104 -14.43 -2.39 -12.02
C ASN A 104 -13.63 -2.26 -13.33
N GLU A 105 -12.42 -1.71 -13.27
CA GLU A 105 -11.52 -1.65 -14.42
C GLU A 105 -11.11 -3.06 -14.88
N LEU A 106 -10.67 -3.92 -13.96
CA LEU A 106 -10.27 -5.30 -14.28
C LEU A 106 -11.44 -6.11 -14.88
N VAL A 107 -12.65 -5.94 -14.37
CA VAL A 107 -13.87 -6.56 -14.92
C VAL A 107 -14.18 -6.03 -16.31
N SER A 108 -13.97 -4.73 -16.56
CA SER A 108 -14.20 -4.11 -17.88
C SER A 108 -13.22 -4.59 -18.96
N LEU A 109 -12.02 -5.05 -18.57
CA LEU A 109 -10.99 -5.58 -19.47
C LEU A 109 -11.21 -7.07 -19.82
N SER A 110 -11.99 -7.79 -19.01
CA SER A 110 -12.32 -9.22 -19.19
C SER A 110 -12.80 -9.60 -20.60
N PRO A 111 -13.65 -8.82 -21.30
CA PRO A 111 -14.14 -9.18 -22.64
C PRO A 111 -13.05 -9.19 -23.73
N GLN A 112 -11.90 -8.57 -23.48
CA GLN A 112 -10.82 -8.38 -24.47
C GLN A 112 -9.69 -9.40 -24.34
N LEU A 113 -9.82 -10.34 -23.41
CA LEU A 113 -8.73 -11.20 -22.96
C LEU A 113 -8.99 -12.66 -23.30
N ASP A 114 -7.92 -13.42 -23.52
CA ASP A 114 -8.01 -14.85 -23.77
C ASP A 114 -8.48 -15.61 -22.51
N LYS A 115 -8.94 -16.85 -22.71
CA LYS A 115 -9.55 -17.66 -21.65
C LYS A 115 -8.67 -17.82 -20.40
N ARG A 116 -7.35 -17.95 -20.57
CA ARG A 116 -6.41 -18.12 -19.45
C ARG A 116 -6.19 -16.81 -18.71
N ALA A 117 -6.15 -15.69 -19.43
CA ALA A 117 -6.09 -14.37 -18.83
C ALA A 117 -7.36 -14.03 -18.05
N VAL A 118 -8.55 -14.41 -18.55
CA VAL A 118 -9.85 -14.21 -17.87
C VAL A 118 -9.94 -14.99 -16.55
N GLU A 119 -9.45 -16.24 -16.52
CA GLU A 119 -9.40 -17.05 -15.30
C GLU A 119 -8.48 -16.43 -14.25
N THR A 120 -7.30 -15.95 -14.69
CA THR A 120 -6.32 -15.27 -13.82
C THR A 120 -6.90 -13.97 -13.24
N LEU A 121 -7.58 -13.18 -14.07
CA LEU A 121 -8.28 -11.96 -13.66
C LEU A 121 -9.43 -12.23 -12.69
N SER A 122 -10.20 -13.29 -12.92
CA SER A 122 -11.32 -13.66 -12.06
C SER A 122 -10.85 -14.01 -10.65
N MET A 123 -9.70 -14.69 -10.55
CA MET A 123 -9.06 -14.98 -9.27
C MET A 123 -8.55 -13.71 -8.58
N ALA A 124 -7.90 -12.80 -9.33
CA ALA A 124 -7.45 -11.52 -8.80
C ALA A 124 -8.61 -10.66 -8.26
N VAL A 125 -9.71 -10.56 -9.02
CA VAL A 125 -10.93 -9.85 -8.59
C VAL A 125 -11.53 -10.47 -7.33
N ALA A 126 -11.57 -11.80 -7.22
CA ALA A 126 -12.06 -12.48 -6.03
C ALA A 126 -11.20 -12.15 -4.78
N HIS A 127 -9.88 -12.11 -4.93
CA HIS A 127 -8.97 -11.74 -3.85
C HIS A 127 -9.16 -10.28 -3.41
N LEU A 128 -9.30 -9.36 -4.37
CA LEU A 128 -9.55 -7.94 -4.10
C LEU A 128 -10.88 -7.73 -3.36
N ARG A 129 -11.96 -8.41 -3.77
CA ARG A 129 -13.27 -8.35 -3.09
C ARG A 129 -13.19 -8.84 -1.64
N LYS A 130 -12.42 -9.90 -1.38
CA LYS A 130 -12.19 -10.41 -0.02
C LYS A 130 -11.45 -9.38 0.84
N LEU A 131 -10.48 -8.68 0.26
CA LEU A 131 -9.72 -7.63 0.94
C LEU A 131 -10.61 -6.43 1.29
N VAL A 132 -11.49 -5.98 0.39
CA VAL A 132 -12.49 -4.93 0.66
C VAL A 132 -13.38 -5.30 1.85
N LYS A 133 -13.92 -6.52 1.86
CA LYS A 133 -14.79 -6.99 2.94
C LYS A 133 -14.07 -7.01 4.29
N LYS A 134 -12.80 -7.43 4.32
CA LYS A 134 -11.95 -7.43 5.52
C LYS A 134 -11.70 -6.01 6.03
N GLN A 135 -11.47 -5.04 5.14
CA GLN A 135 -11.23 -3.65 5.50
C GLN A 135 -12.49 -2.95 6.06
N LEU A 136 -13.68 -3.25 5.52
CA LEU A 136 -14.95 -2.70 6.03
C LEU A 136 -15.31 -3.22 7.43
N GLN A 137 -14.93 -4.46 7.76
CA GLN A 137 -15.17 -5.06 9.08
C GLN A 137 -14.21 -4.60 10.18
N VAL A 138 -13.09 -3.94 9.82
CA VAL A 138 -12.10 -3.41 10.78
C VAL A 138 -12.47 -1.98 11.23
N LYS A 139 -13.49 -1.37 10.62
CA LYS A 139 -13.96 0.00 10.91
C LYS A 139 -15.12 0.08 11.92
N GLU A 140 -15.63 -1.05 12.41
CA GLU A 140 -16.60 -1.17 13.52
C GLU A 140 -15.93 -1.62 14.82
#